data_AF-A0A7X8U7Y9-F1
#
_entry.id   AF-A0A7X8U7Y9-F1
#
_cell.length_a   1.000
_cell.length_b   1.000
_cell.length_c   1.000
_cell.angle_alpha   90.00
_cell.angle_beta   90.00
_cell.angle_gamma   90.00
#
_symmetry.space_group_name_H-M   'P 1'
#
loop_
_entity.id
_entity.type
_entity.pdbx_description
1 polymer ?
#
loop_
_entity_poly.entity_id
_entity_poly.type
_entity_poly.pdbx_seq_one_letter_code
_entity_poly.pdbx_strand_id
1 'polypeptide(L)'
;MISLIAYLIVQGGSALSLDFLRLSPAGSPLGTEGGILPAIRGTLYLILIALTVAIIPAIFTGIYLTEYAPPSSLLNTMEVLIQSMAGVPSIITGLFVYALGVVQLGWGISLLAGGIALGIMIFPVMVISIRDCLRAVDSDYRLAGAALGVSPAYM
;
A
#
# COMPACT_ATOMS: atom_id res chain seq x y z
N MET A 1 -3.09 19.44 23.64
CA MET A 1 -2.16 18.84 22.66
C MET A 1 -0.71 19.24 22.91
N ILE A 2 -0.38 20.53 22.96
CA ILE A 2 1.01 21.01 23.15
C ILE A 2 1.63 20.44 24.44
N SER A 3 0.88 20.44 25.55
CA SER A 3 1.31 19.87 26.83
C SER A 3 1.60 18.36 26.78
N LEU A 4 0.80 17.61 26.01
CA LEU A 4 0.96 16.16 25.86
C LEU A 4 2.19 15.83 25.03
N ILE A 5 2.42 16.58 23.94
CA ILE A 5 3.63 16.44 23.11
C ILE A 5 4.88 16.78 23.94
N ALA A 6 4.85 17.89 24.69
CA ALA A 6 5.96 18.28 25.56
C ALA A 6 6.26 17.22 26.61
N TYR A 7 5.22 16.67 27.26
CA TYR A 7 5.36 15.58 28.22
C TYR A 7 5.98 14.31 27.60
N LEU A 8 5.54 13.94 26.40
CA LEU A 8 6.06 12.77 25.68
C LEU A 8 7.54 12.92 25.29
N ILE A 9 7.94 14.12 24.86
CA ILE A 9 9.33 14.40 24.50
C ILE A 9 10.24 14.36 25.74
N VAL A 10 9.82 15.01 26.83
CA VAL A 10 10.61 15.06 28.07
C VAL A 10 10.75 13.67 28.70
N GLN A 11 9.65 12.90 28.74
CA GLN A 11 9.65 11.58 29.39
C GLN A 11 10.14 10.45 28.47
N GLY A 12 9.93 10.56 27.16
CA GLY A 12 10.29 9.55 26.17
C GLY A 12 11.65 9.78 25.50
N GLY A 13 12.20 10.99 25.58
CA GLY A 13 13.49 11.32 24.95
C GLY A 13 14.66 10.48 25.46
N SER A 14 14.65 10.11 26.75
CA SER A 14 15.67 9.23 27.34
C SER A 14 15.55 7.76 26.90
N ALA A 15 14.38 7.34 26.39
CA ALA A 15 14.16 6.00 25.88
C ALA A 15 14.59 5.83 24.41
N LEU A 16 14.81 6.94 23.68
CA LEU A 16 15.31 6.94 22.31
C LEU A 16 16.82 6.70 22.28
N SER A 17 17.22 5.44 22.43
CA SER A 17 18.61 5.01 22.29
C SER A 17 18.82 4.22 21.00
N LEU A 18 20.08 4.09 20.57
CA LEU A 18 20.42 3.22 19.45
C LEU A 18 20.07 1.75 19.74
N ASP A 19 20.16 1.37 21.01
CA ASP A 19 19.81 0.05 21.53
C ASP A 19 18.30 -0.19 21.44
N PHE A 20 17.47 0.82 21.71
CA PHE A 20 16.02 0.74 21.52
C PHE A 20 15.64 0.41 20.06
N LEU A 21 16.40 0.88 19.08
CA LEU A 21 16.14 0.56 17.66
C LEU A 21 16.64 -0.83 17.25
N ARG A 22 17.70 -1.34 17.88
CA ARG A 22 18.42 -2.55 17.45
C ARG A 22 18.11 -3.79 18.28
N LEU A 23 17.63 -3.62 19.51
CA LEU A 23 17.33 -4.74 20.39
C LEU A 23 15.91 -5.27 20.16
N SER A 24 15.71 -6.52 20.55
CA SER A 24 14.38 -7.11 20.67
C SER A 24 13.74 -6.69 22.01
N PRO A 25 12.41 -6.71 22.13
CA PRO A 25 11.74 -6.44 23.39
C PRO A 25 12.17 -7.46 24.44
N ALA A 26 12.42 -6.98 25.66
CA ALA A 26 12.85 -7.78 26.80
C ALA A 26 12.15 -7.30 28.08
N GLY A 27 12.51 -7.89 29.22
CA GLY A 27 11.94 -7.57 30.53
C GLY A 27 10.68 -8.36 30.89
N SER A 28 10.24 -8.20 32.15
CA SER A 28 9.03 -8.83 32.71
C SER A 28 8.21 -7.76 33.44
N PRO A 29 7.08 -7.29 32.88
CA PRO A 29 6.40 -7.74 31.67
C PRO A 29 7.15 -7.43 30.36
N LEU A 30 6.87 -8.21 29.31
CA LEU A 30 7.52 -8.11 28.00
C LEU A 30 7.38 -6.69 27.42
N GLY A 31 8.49 -6.06 27.03
CA GLY A 31 8.50 -4.69 26.49
C GLY A 31 8.75 -3.59 27.54
N THR A 32 9.04 -3.96 28.79
CA THR A 32 9.57 -3.03 29.80
C THR A 32 11.02 -2.63 29.53
N GLU A 33 11.77 -3.49 28.84
CA GLU A 33 13.16 -3.27 28.45
C GLU A 33 13.36 -3.71 26.99
N GLY A 34 14.55 -3.48 26.45
CA GLY A 34 14.90 -3.86 25.08
C GLY A 34 14.42 -2.86 24.03
N GLY A 35 14.15 -3.34 22.83
CA GLY A 35 13.90 -2.49 21.66
C GLY A 35 12.77 -2.94 20.75
N ILE A 36 12.58 -2.20 19.66
CA ILE A 36 11.48 -2.35 18.70
C ILE A 36 11.88 -3.03 17.39
N LEU A 37 13.07 -3.65 17.33
CA LEU A 37 13.60 -4.23 16.09
C LEU A 37 12.63 -5.23 15.42
N PRO A 38 11.99 -6.18 16.13
CA PRO A 38 11.03 -7.11 15.52
C PRO A 38 9.82 -6.42 14.90
N ALA A 39 9.34 -5.32 15.49
CA ALA A 39 8.25 -4.54 14.95
C ALA A 39 8.66 -3.85 13.65
N ILE A 40 9.84 -3.20 13.62
CA ILE A 40 10.40 -2.58 12.41
C ILE A 40 10.55 -3.61 11.29
N ARG A 41 11.18 -4.76 11.59
CA ARG A 41 11.36 -5.84 10.61
C ARG A 41 10.03 -6.40 10.12
N GLY A 42 9.08 -6.61 11.03
CA GLY A 42 7.73 -7.06 10.70
C GLY A 42 7.03 -6.11 9.74
N THR A 43 7.06 -4.81 10.01
CA THR A 43 6.48 -3.78 9.14
C THR A 43 7.17 -3.76 7.77
N LEU A 44 8.50 -3.81 7.72
CA LEU A 44 9.24 -3.82 6.44
C LEU A 44 8.86 -5.03 5.57
N TYR A 45 8.86 -6.25 6.15
CA TYR A 45 8.47 -7.45 5.41
C TYR A 45 7.00 -7.42 4.98
N LEU A 46 6.11 -6.92 5.85
CA LEU A 46 4.70 -6.80 5.53
C LEU A 46 4.46 -5.82 4.36
N ILE A 47 5.17 -4.68 4.36
CA ILE A 47 5.13 -3.71 3.25
C ILE A 47 5.69 -4.34 1.96
N LEU A 48 6.82 -5.04 2.02
CA LEU A 48 7.41 -5.68 0.83
C LEU A 48 6.47 -6.69 0.18
N ILE A 49 5.78 -7.50 0.98
CA ILE A 49 4.77 -8.44 0.48
C ILE A 49 3.60 -7.67 -0.15
N ALA A 50 3.08 -6.65 0.54
CA ALA A 50 1.96 -5.85 0.05
C ALA A 50 2.28 -5.16 -1.29
N LEU A 51 3.47 -4.57 -1.41
CA LEU A 51 3.95 -3.95 -2.65
C LEU A 51 4.08 -4.97 -3.76
N THR A 52 4.64 -6.15 -3.50
CA THR A 52 4.78 -7.20 -4.52
C THR A 52 3.43 -7.66 -5.06
N VAL A 53 2.43 -7.79 -4.17
CA VAL A 53 1.06 -8.20 -4.53
C VAL A 53 0.36 -7.10 -5.34
N ALA A 54 0.57 -5.83 -5.01
CA ALA A 54 -0.25 -4.75 -5.52
C ALA A 54 0.39 -3.96 -6.68
N ILE A 55 1.72 -3.80 -6.71
CA ILE A 55 2.40 -2.86 -7.63
C ILE A 55 2.29 -3.29 -9.09
N ILE A 56 2.56 -4.57 -9.36
CA ILE A 56 2.53 -5.14 -10.71
C ILE A 56 1.13 -5.01 -11.32
N PRO A 57 0.06 -5.54 -10.68
CA PRO A 57 -1.27 -5.40 -11.25
C PRO A 57 -1.71 -3.94 -11.29
N ALA A 58 -1.35 -3.11 -10.31
CA ALA A 58 -1.77 -1.71 -10.29
C ALA A 58 -1.19 -0.91 -11.47
N ILE A 59 0.08 -1.13 -11.81
CA ILE A 59 0.72 -0.50 -12.97
C ILE A 59 0.00 -0.90 -14.25
N PHE A 60 -0.21 -2.20 -14.47
CA PHE A 60 -0.90 -2.67 -15.68
C PHE A 60 -2.32 -2.13 -15.77
N THR A 61 -3.08 -2.15 -14.67
CA THR A 61 -4.44 -1.63 -14.64
C THR A 61 -4.46 -0.11 -14.88
N GLY A 62 -3.59 0.65 -14.22
CA GLY A 62 -3.51 2.11 -14.38
C GLY A 62 -3.15 2.53 -15.80
N ILE A 63 -2.15 1.89 -16.41
CA ILE A 63 -1.75 2.14 -17.80
C ILE A 63 -2.89 1.76 -18.76
N TYR A 64 -3.46 0.57 -18.59
CA TYR A 64 -4.53 0.09 -19.47
C TYR A 64 -5.74 1.02 -19.45
N LEU A 65 -6.20 1.43 -18.27
CA LEU A 65 -7.36 2.33 -18.13
C LEU A 65 -7.10 3.75 -18.66
N THR A 66 -5.83 4.16 -18.77
CA THR A 66 -5.48 5.52 -19.21
C THR A 66 -5.21 5.60 -20.70
N GLU A 67 -4.37 4.70 -21.23
CA GLU A 67 -3.88 4.82 -22.61
C GLU A 67 -4.57 3.86 -23.60
N TYR A 68 -5.10 2.73 -23.14
CA TYR A 68 -5.59 1.66 -24.02
C TYR A 68 -7.09 1.45 -23.97
N ALA A 69 -7.76 1.78 -22.86
CA ALA A 69 -9.16 1.48 -22.68
C ALA A 69 -10.05 2.41 -23.54
N PRO A 70 -10.83 1.87 -24.50
CA PRO A 70 -11.73 2.69 -25.29
C PRO A 70 -12.89 3.22 -24.42
N PRO A 71 -13.43 4.40 -24.73
CA PRO A 71 -14.61 4.93 -24.05
C PRO A 71 -15.78 3.96 -24.23
N SER A 72 -16.15 3.28 -23.15
CA SER A 72 -17.14 2.21 -23.15
C SER A 72 -17.84 2.12 -21.80
N SER A 73 -19.03 1.51 -21.77
CA SER A 73 -19.73 1.22 -20.51
C SER A 73 -18.92 0.32 -19.58
N LEU A 74 -18.10 -0.56 -20.16
CA LEU A 74 -17.17 -1.43 -19.43
C LEU A 74 -16.10 -0.61 -18.70
N LEU A 75 -15.47 0.36 -19.37
CA LEU A 75 -14.50 1.27 -18.74
C LEU A 75 -15.12 2.01 -17.54
N ASN A 76 -16.31 2.60 -17.71
CA ASN A 76 -17.01 3.27 -16.62
C ASN A 76 -17.30 2.32 -15.44
N THR A 77 -17.65 1.07 -15.74
CA THR A 77 -17.90 0.04 -14.71
C THR A 77 -16.61 -0.29 -13.95
N MET A 78 -15.48 -0.46 -14.64
CA MET A 78 -14.19 -0.71 -14.01
C MET A 78 -13.76 0.47 -13.12
N GLU A 79 -13.96 1.71 -13.58
CA GLU A 79 -13.66 2.90 -12.78
C GLU A 79 -14.52 2.97 -11.50
N VAL A 80 -15.82 2.66 -11.60
CA VAL A 80 -16.71 2.59 -10.44
C VAL A 80 -16.30 1.47 -9.48
N LEU A 81 -15.91 0.30 -9.98
CA LEU A 81 -15.43 -0.80 -9.14
C LEU A 81 -14.15 -0.40 -8.38
N ILE A 82 -13.17 0.20 -9.05
CA ILE A 82 -11.91 0.63 -8.41
C ILE A 82 -12.19 1.70 -7.34
N GLN A 83 -13.06 2.66 -7.63
CA GLN A 83 -13.47 3.66 -6.63
C GLN A 83 -14.23 3.03 -5.45
N SER A 84 -15.08 2.04 -5.73
CA SER A 84 -15.82 1.32 -4.70
C SER A 84 -14.89 0.51 -3.81
N MET A 85 -13.85 -0.12 -4.38
CA MET A 85 -12.80 -0.82 -3.62
C MET A 85 -12.06 0.13 -2.68
N ALA A 86 -11.76 1.35 -3.10
CA ALA A 86 -11.15 2.36 -2.23
C ALA A 86 -12.06 2.82 -1.08
N GLY A 87 -13.39 2.70 -1.26
CA GLY A 87 -14.38 3.02 -0.23
C GLY A 87 -14.62 1.91 0.79
N VAL A 88 -14.07 0.70 0.59
CA VAL A 88 -14.25 -0.43 1.52
C VAL A 88 -13.48 -0.16 2.82
N PRO A 89 -14.14 -0.25 4.00
CA PRO A 89 -13.45 -0.16 5.29
C PRO A 89 -12.34 -1.21 5.42
N SER A 90 -11.16 -0.80 5.90
CA SER A 90 -9.96 -1.65 6.00
C SER A 90 -10.18 -2.93 6.80
N ILE A 91 -11.00 -2.87 7.86
CA ILE A 91 -11.33 -4.03 8.69
C ILE A 91 -12.05 -5.13 7.92
N ILE A 92 -12.87 -4.77 6.93
CA ILE A 92 -13.64 -5.73 6.13
C ILE A 92 -12.69 -6.50 5.22
N THR A 93 -11.78 -5.80 4.53
CA THR A 93 -10.75 -6.42 3.70
C THR A 93 -9.84 -7.33 4.53
N GLY A 94 -9.46 -6.90 5.73
CA GLY A 94 -8.67 -7.71 6.66
C GLY A 94 -9.38 -8.99 7.09
N LEU A 95 -10.65 -8.89 7.49
CA LEU A 95 -11.46 -10.05 7.87
C LEU A 95 -11.73 -11.01 6.71
N PHE A 96 -11.90 -10.49 5.50
CA PHE A 96 -12.05 -11.31 4.30
C PHE A 96 -10.81 -12.19 4.05
N VAL A 97 -9.62 -11.58 4.07
CA VAL A 97 -8.37 -12.34 3.89
C VAL A 97 -8.12 -13.29 5.05
N TYR A 98 -8.49 -12.91 6.28
CA TYR A 98 -8.42 -13.83 7.41
C TYR A 98 -9.34 -15.05 7.21
N ALA A 99 -10.61 -14.85 6.85
CA ALA A 99 -11.56 -15.94 6.66
C ALA A 99 -11.13 -16.90 5.53
N LEU A 100 -10.70 -16.37 4.39
CA LEU A 100 -10.28 -17.19 3.26
C LEU A 100 -8.87 -17.78 3.43
N GLY A 101 -7.89 -16.96 3.77
CA GLY A 101 -6.48 -17.37 3.86
C GLY A 101 -6.17 -18.18 5.12
N VAL A 102 -6.55 -17.65 6.27
CA VAL A 102 -6.16 -18.23 7.56
C VAL A 102 -7.07 -19.41 7.93
N VAL A 103 -8.39 -19.22 7.83
CA VAL A 103 -9.36 -20.23 8.27
C VAL A 103 -9.60 -21.29 7.20
N GLN A 104 -9.89 -20.89 5.95
CA GLN A 104 -10.27 -21.84 4.90
C GLN A 104 -9.07 -22.51 4.20
N LEU A 105 -8.04 -21.74 3.85
CA LEU A 105 -6.82 -22.26 3.20
C LEU A 105 -5.76 -22.75 4.20
N GLY A 106 -5.96 -22.52 5.50
CA GLY A 106 -5.10 -23.05 6.56
C GLY A 106 -3.70 -22.44 6.63
N TRP A 107 -3.48 -21.23 6.11
CA TRP A 107 -2.16 -20.57 6.13
C TRP A 107 -1.68 -20.21 7.54
N GLY A 108 -2.57 -20.20 8.53
CA GLY A 108 -2.29 -19.70 9.86
C GLY A 108 -2.09 -18.18 9.89
N ILE A 109 -2.01 -17.62 11.10
CA ILE A 109 -1.73 -16.19 11.29
C ILE A 109 -0.28 -15.93 10.86
N SER A 110 -0.10 -15.25 9.73
CA SER A 110 1.21 -15.08 9.09
C SER A 110 1.38 -13.71 8.45
N LEU A 111 2.66 -13.33 8.24
CA LEU A 111 3.04 -12.13 7.47
C LEU A 111 2.49 -12.14 6.04
N LEU A 112 2.35 -13.33 5.44
CA LEU A 112 1.79 -13.47 4.10
C LEU A 112 0.31 -13.06 4.06
N ALA A 113 -0.49 -13.57 5.00
CA ALA A 113 -1.91 -13.21 5.10
C ALA A 113 -2.10 -11.70 5.35
N GLY A 114 -1.31 -11.12 6.27
CA GLY A 114 -1.34 -9.68 6.54
C GLY A 114 -0.88 -8.84 5.35
N GLY A 115 0.18 -9.28 4.66
CA GLY A 115 0.72 -8.59 3.48
C GLY A 115 -0.24 -8.63 2.28
N ILE A 116 -0.93 -9.75 2.05
CA ILE A 116 -1.97 -9.85 1.00
C ILE A 116 -3.14 -8.93 1.33
N ALA A 117 -3.62 -8.93 2.58
CA ALA A 117 -4.68 -8.02 3.00
C ALA A 117 -4.33 -6.55 2.77
N LEU A 118 -3.11 -6.16 3.16
CA LEU A 118 -2.62 -4.81 2.91
C LEU A 118 -2.46 -4.53 1.41
N GLY A 119 -1.96 -5.49 0.63
CA GLY A 119 -1.82 -5.39 -0.82
C GLY A 119 -3.15 -5.09 -1.53
N ILE A 120 -4.21 -5.84 -1.19
CA ILE A 120 -5.55 -5.63 -1.72
C ILE A 120 -6.07 -4.22 -1.36
N MET A 121 -5.78 -3.76 -0.14
CA MET A 121 -6.21 -2.45 0.34
C MET A 121 -5.51 -1.29 -0.41
N ILE A 122 -4.21 -1.40 -0.69
CA ILE A 122 -3.45 -0.32 -1.37
C ILE A 122 -3.63 -0.34 -2.90
N PHE A 123 -4.06 -1.47 -3.47
CA PHE A 123 -4.25 -1.63 -4.91
C PHE A 123 -5.10 -0.51 -5.58
N PRO A 124 -6.34 -0.22 -5.14
CA PRO A 124 -7.18 0.77 -5.83
C PRO A 124 -6.59 2.19 -5.75
N VAL A 125 -5.96 2.53 -4.63
CA VAL A 125 -5.28 3.83 -4.44
C VAL A 125 -4.11 3.97 -5.42
N MET A 126 -3.31 2.91 -5.61
CA MET A 126 -2.22 2.92 -6.58
C MET A 126 -2.72 3.04 -8.02
N VAL A 127 -3.76 2.30 -8.40
CA VAL A 127 -4.35 2.40 -9.75
C VAL A 127 -4.81 3.82 -10.06
N ILE A 128 -5.53 4.45 -9.11
CA ILE A 128 -5.99 5.84 -9.25
C ILE A 128 -4.80 6.78 -9.37
N SER A 129 -3.79 6.63 -8.51
CA SER A 129 -2.60 7.49 -8.53
C SER A 129 -1.84 7.39 -9.85
N ILE A 130 -1.64 6.18 -10.38
CA ILE A 130 -0.94 5.96 -11.65
C ILE A 130 -1.71 6.59 -12.81
N ARG A 131 -3.03 6.39 -12.86
CA ARG A 131 -3.90 7.01 -13.86
C ARG A 131 -3.83 8.53 -13.81
N ASP A 132 -3.94 9.10 -12.62
CA ASP A 132 -3.94 10.55 -12.43
C ASP A 132 -2.57 11.15 -12.81
N CYS A 133 -1.47 10.45 -12.48
CA CYS A 133 -0.12 10.82 -12.94
C CYS A 133 0.02 10.80 -14.46
N LEU A 134 -0.48 9.74 -15.13
CA LEU A 134 -0.42 9.63 -16.60
C LEU A 134 -1.27 10.71 -17.28
N ARG A 135 -2.48 10.98 -16.77
CA ARG A 135 -3.36 12.03 -17.28
C ARG A 135 -2.83 13.45 -17.04
N ALA A 136 -1.94 13.63 -16.06
CA ALA A 136 -1.34 14.93 -15.75
C ALA A 136 -0.24 15.35 -16.73
N VAL A 137 0.20 14.47 -17.64
CA VAL A 137 1.19 14.79 -18.67
C VAL A 137 0.58 15.77 -19.68
N ASP A 138 1.31 16.85 -19.98
CA ASP A 138 0.87 17.89 -20.92
C ASP A 138 0.59 17.31 -22.33
N SER A 139 -0.51 17.75 -22.93
CA SER A 139 -0.89 17.39 -24.30
C SER A 139 0.17 17.76 -25.34
N ASP A 140 0.96 18.81 -25.11
CA ASP A 140 2.00 19.25 -26.05
C ASP A 140 3.09 18.18 -26.24
N TYR A 141 3.50 17.51 -25.16
CA TYR A 141 4.45 16.39 -25.23
C TYR A 141 3.84 15.19 -25.99
N ARG A 142 2.55 14.93 -25.80
CA ARG A 142 1.83 13.86 -26.49
C ARG A 142 1.71 14.14 -28.00
N LEU A 143 1.41 15.38 -28.37
CA LEU A 143 1.33 15.80 -29.77
C LEU A 143 2.70 15.76 -30.46
N ALA A 144 3.76 16.19 -29.77
CA ALA A 144 5.13 16.11 -30.28
C ALA A 144 5.57 14.65 -30.53
N GLY A 145 5.28 13.74 -29.59
CA GLY A 145 5.55 12.31 -29.75
C GLY A 145 4.77 11.70 -30.93
N ALA A 146 3.47 12.01 -31.05
CA ALA A 146 2.65 11.55 -32.16
C ALA A 146 3.17 12.06 -33.52
N ALA A 147 3.65 13.30 -33.61
CA ALA A 147 4.24 13.87 -34.82
C ALA A 147 5.54 13.16 -35.24
N LEU A 148 6.26 12.57 -34.28
CA LEU A 148 7.44 11.74 -34.52
C LEU A 148 7.11 10.27 -34.84
N GLY A 149 5.82 9.91 -34.94
CA GLY A 149 5.37 8.55 -35.23
C GLY A 149 5.48 7.60 -34.03
N VAL A 150 5.62 8.14 -32.81
CA VAL A 150 5.67 7.36 -31.58
C VAL A 150 4.28 6.81 -31.27
N SER A 151 4.17 5.52 -30.95
CA SER A 151 2.90 4.91 -30.56
C SER A 151 2.52 5.31 -29.12
N PRO A 152 1.22 5.29 -28.75
CA PRO A 152 0.77 5.57 -27.39
C PRO A 152 1.37 4.65 -26.32
N ALA A 153 1.97 3.52 -26.73
CA ALA A 153 2.68 2.62 -25.82
C ALA A 153 4.05 3.16 -25.36
N TYR A 154 4.60 4.14 -26.07
CA TYR A 154 5.96 4.66 -25.89
C TYR A 154 5.96 6.14 -25.46
N MET A 155 4.78 6.78 -25.41
CA MET A 155 4.57 8.10 -24.79
C MET A 155 4.15 7.95 -23.33
#